data_AF-A0A948V728-F1
#
_entry.id   AF-A0A948V728-F1
#
_cell.length_a   1.000
_cell.length_b   1.000
_cell.length_c   1.000
_cell.angle_alpha   90.00
_cell.angle_beta   90.00
_cell.angle_gamma   90.00
#
_symmetry.space_group_name_H-M   'P 1'
#
loop_
_entity.id
_entity.type
_entity.pdbx_description
1 polymer ?
#
loop_
_entity_poly.entity_id
_entity_poly.type
_entity_poly.pdbx_seq_one_letter_code
_entity_poly.pdbx_strand_id
1 'polypeptide(L)'
;QLAEDFGIEEKIRPYELCQMRDVIVLKPKEVALDEARKGIGEAMALALDSCDKMRVKEGEAIEEDLLQRLGLIEAYLREVEKRAPLVVEEYQKRLKEKIDRMSQEIEIDDARMVQEVVFFADRCDITEEIVRARSHFEQFHHYLSVDDAVGRRLDFLLQEIHREVNTMSAKSTDASISGKTVEIKAELEKIREQVQNVE
;
A
#
# COMPACT_ATOMS: atom_id res chain seq x y z
N GLN A 1 53.59 -58.04 -18.94
CA GLN A 1 53.08 -57.49 -17.67
C GLN A 1 51.84 -58.23 -17.19
N LEU A 2 50.59 -57.88 -17.53
CA LEU A 2 49.41 -58.60 -17.00
C LEU A 2 49.44 -60.14 -17.21
N ALA A 3 49.86 -60.63 -18.38
CA ALA A 3 49.98 -62.08 -18.60
C ALA A 3 51.06 -62.75 -17.74
N GLU A 4 52.17 -62.05 -17.45
CA GLU A 4 53.23 -62.54 -16.57
C GLU A 4 52.80 -62.49 -15.09
N ASP A 5 52.13 -61.40 -14.68
CA ASP A 5 51.68 -61.17 -13.31
C ASP A 5 50.59 -62.16 -12.87
N PHE A 6 49.80 -62.69 -13.82
CA PHE A 6 48.72 -63.66 -13.58
C PHE A 6 49.02 -65.07 -14.09
N GLY A 7 50.26 -65.35 -14.53
CA GLY A 7 50.70 -66.69 -14.93
C GLY A 7 49.98 -67.25 -16.17
N ILE A 8 49.57 -66.39 -17.09
CA ILE A 8 48.89 -66.76 -18.33
C ILE A 8 49.95 -67.03 -19.40
N GLU A 9 50.02 -68.27 -19.89
CA GLU A 9 51.03 -68.69 -20.89
C GLU A 9 50.77 -68.11 -22.30
N GLU A 10 49.54 -67.67 -22.59
CA GLU A 10 49.15 -67.14 -23.90
C GLU A 10 49.35 -65.62 -24.03
N LYS A 11 49.83 -65.19 -25.20
CA LYS A 11 49.99 -63.77 -25.55
C LYS A 11 48.64 -63.15 -25.92
N ILE A 12 47.94 -62.60 -24.94
CA ILE A 12 46.69 -61.85 -25.14
C ILE A 12 46.98 -60.57 -25.95
N ARG A 13 46.27 -60.38 -27.07
CA ARG A 13 46.37 -59.15 -27.87
C ARG A 13 45.45 -58.08 -27.29
N PRO A 14 45.87 -56.80 -27.21
CA PRO A 14 45.03 -55.72 -26.68
C PRO A 14 43.65 -55.61 -27.34
N TYR A 15 43.55 -55.94 -28.63
CA TYR A 15 42.29 -55.96 -29.37
C TYR A 15 41.28 -57.00 -28.83
N GLU A 16 41.75 -58.14 -28.31
CA GLU A 16 40.89 -59.19 -27.75
C GLU A 16 40.21 -58.71 -26.46
N LEU A 17 40.93 -57.95 -25.63
CA LEU A 17 40.39 -57.30 -24.43
C LEU A 17 39.36 -56.23 -24.78
N CYS A 18 39.55 -55.48 -25.86
CA CYS A 18 38.60 -54.46 -26.33
C CYS A 18 37.28 -55.05 -26.87
N GLN A 19 37.28 -56.31 -27.29
CA GLN A 19 36.07 -57.00 -27.77
C GLN A 19 35.24 -57.61 -26.64
N MET A 20 35.81 -57.79 -25.46
CA MET A 20 35.11 -58.31 -24.30
C MET A 20 34.17 -57.25 -23.73
N ARG A 21 32.89 -57.61 -23.55
CA ARG A 21 31.91 -56.75 -22.87
C ARG A 21 32.39 -56.45 -21.46
N ASP A 22 32.19 -55.21 -21.03
CA ASP A 22 32.47 -54.71 -19.68
C ASP A 22 33.96 -54.67 -19.26
N VAL A 23 34.90 -54.95 -20.17
CA VAL A 23 36.34 -54.80 -19.90
C VAL A 23 36.82 -53.35 -19.96
N ILE A 24 36.22 -52.54 -20.84
CA ILE A 24 36.46 -51.09 -20.90
C ILE A 24 35.29 -50.40 -20.19
N VAL A 25 35.50 -50.07 -18.91
CA VAL A 25 34.54 -49.27 -18.14
C VAL A 25 34.95 -47.80 -18.24
N LEU A 26 34.21 -47.03 -19.04
CA LEU A 26 34.29 -45.58 -19.03
C LEU A 26 33.73 -45.07 -17.70
N LYS A 27 34.62 -44.75 -16.75
CA LYS A 27 34.21 -43.99 -15.57
C LYS A 27 33.93 -42.55 -16.01
N PRO A 28 32.70 -42.02 -15.79
CA PRO A 28 32.45 -40.60 -15.97
C PRO A 28 33.48 -39.81 -15.17
N LYS A 29 33.93 -38.68 -15.71
CA LYS A 29 34.75 -37.74 -14.96
C LYS A 29 33.97 -37.37 -13.70
N GLU A 30 34.52 -37.68 -12.52
CA GLU A 30 33.90 -37.27 -11.26
C GLU A 30 33.79 -35.75 -11.28
N VAL A 31 32.55 -35.26 -11.19
CA VAL A 31 32.31 -33.84 -11.01
C VAL A 31 32.93 -33.45 -9.68
N ALA A 32 33.77 -32.42 -9.67
CA ALA A 32 34.32 -31.86 -8.44
C ALA A 32 33.18 -31.21 -7.64
N LEU A 33 32.44 -32.03 -6.88
CA LEU A 33 31.24 -31.63 -6.16
C LEU A 33 31.49 -30.45 -5.22
N ASP A 34 32.69 -30.36 -4.64
CA ASP A 34 33.09 -29.25 -3.77
C ASP A 34 33.25 -27.92 -4.53
N GLU A 35 33.83 -27.95 -5.74
CA GLU A 35 33.94 -26.77 -6.60
C GLU A 35 32.56 -26.31 -7.10
N ALA A 36 31.71 -27.27 -7.50
CA ALA A 36 30.34 -27.00 -7.90
C ALA A 36 29.52 -26.39 -6.74
N ARG A 37 29.65 -26.94 -5.53
CA ARG A 37 28.98 -26.42 -4.33
C ARG A 37 29.43 -25.00 -4.00
N LYS A 38 30.73 -24.71 -4.12
CA LYS A 38 31.27 -23.36 -3.92
C LYS A 38 30.71 -22.39 -4.95
N GLY A 39 30.75 -22.74 -6.23
CA GLY A 39 30.21 -21.89 -7.31
C GLY A 39 28.71 -21.61 -7.15
N ILE A 40 27.93 -22.60 -6.75
CA ILE A 40 26.49 -22.42 -6.46
C ILE A 40 26.30 -21.48 -5.26
N GLY A 41 27.10 -21.66 -4.19
CA GLY A 41 27.03 -20.79 -3.01
C GLY A 41 27.34 -19.32 -3.34
N GLU A 42 28.36 -19.07 -4.15
CA GLU A 42 28.73 -17.72 -4.60
C GLU A 42 27.63 -17.10 -5.48
N ALA A 43 27.10 -17.86 -6.45
CA ALA A 43 26.02 -17.39 -7.31
C ALA A 43 24.74 -17.08 -6.49
N MET A 44 24.40 -17.92 -5.52
CA MET A 44 23.24 -17.73 -4.64
C MET A 44 23.41 -16.51 -3.74
N ALA A 45 24.61 -16.29 -3.17
CA ALA A 45 24.88 -15.11 -2.37
C ALA A 45 24.74 -13.81 -3.18
N LEU A 46 25.25 -13.79 -4.41
CA LEU A 46 25.10 -12.64 -5.32
C LEU A 46 23.63 -12.40 -5.70
N ALA A 47 22.86 -13.46 -5.94
CA ALA A 47 21.45 -13.34 -6.27
C ALA A 47 20.63 -12.78 -5.09
N LEU A 48 20.90 -13.23 -3.86
CA LEU A 48 20.23 -12.73 -2.66
C LEU A 48 20.59 -11.26 -2.37
N ASP A 49 21.88 -10.90 -2.45
CA ASP A 49 22.33 -9.50 -2.30
C ASP A 49 21.69 -8.56 -3.34
N SER A 50 21.59 -9.02 -4.60
CA SER A 50 20.90 -8.27 -5.64
C SER A 50 19.39 -8.15 -5.38
N CYS A 51 18.77 -9.18 -4.80
CA CYS A 51 17.36 -9.17 -4.43
C CYS A 51 17.11 -8.14 -3.32
N ASP A 52 17.91 -8.18 -2.25
CA ASP A 52 17.79 -7.26 -1.11
C ASP A 52 17.97 -5.80 -1.54
N LYS A 53 18.97 -5.51 -2.38
CA LYS A 53 19.19 -4.16 -2.93
C LYS A 53 18.00 -3.67 -3.76
N MET A 54 17.37 -4.55 -4.53
CA MET A 54 16.20 -4.21 -5.32
C MET A 54 15.00 -3.92 -4.42
N ARG A 55 14.78 -4.74 -3.38
CA ARG A 55 13.69 -4.54 -2.40
C ARG A 55 13.81 -3.21 -1.67
N VAL A 56 15.02 -2.84 -1.22
CA VAL A 56 15.25 -1.54 -0.57
C VAL A 56 14.89 -0.39 -1.50
N LYS A 57 15.40 -0.42 -2.74
CA LYS A 57 15.12 0.63 -3.73
C LYS A 57 13.65 0.74 -4.09
N GLU A 58 12.94 -0.38 -4.17
CA GLU A 58 11.50 -0.41 -4.40
C GLU A 58 10.74 0.17 -3.20
N GLY A 59 11.13 -0.20 -1.97
CA GLY A 59 10.57 0.35 -0.74
C GLY A 59 10.71 1.87 -0.66
N GLU A 60 11.89 2.42 -0.95
CA GLU A 60 12.13 3.87 -0.99
C GLU A 60 11.22 4.58 -1.99
N ALA A 61 11.05 4.01 -3.20
CA ALA A 61 10.19 4.59 -4.22
C ALA A 61 8.70 4.56 -3.84
N ILE A 62 8.26 3.48 -3.18
CA ILE A 62 6.89 3.35 -2.69
C ILE A 62 6.64 4.32 -1.53
N GLU A 63 7.57 4.43 -0.58
CA GLU A 63 7.46 5.39 0.52
C GLU A 63 7.30 6.82 0.00
N GLU A 64 8.10 7.22 -1.00
CA GLU A 64 8.01 8.55 -1.60
C GLU A 64 6.63 8.80 -2.25
N ASP A 65 6.12 7.84 -3.04
CA ASP A 65 4.78 7.95 -3.66
C ASP A 65 3.68 8.05 -2.60
N LEU A 66 3.75 7.23 -1.54
CA LEU A 66 2.80 7.24 -0.44
C LEU A 66 2.78 8.60 0.27
N LEU A 67 3.95 9.16 0.60
CA LEU A 67 4.06 10.46 1.26
C LEU A 67 3.51 11.60 0.40
N GLN A 68 3.77 11.58 -0.92
CA GLN A 68 3.22 12.56 -1.85
C GLN A 68 1.68 12.52 -1.87
N ARG A 69 1.09 11.32 -1.94
CA ARG A 69 -0.37 11.14 -1.93
C ARG A 69 -1.00 11.54 -0.61
N LEU A 70 -0.39 11.17 0.52
CA LEU A 70 -0.84 11.61 1.84
C LEU A 70 -0.87 13.13 1.95
N GLY A 71 0.18 13.80 1.46
CA GLY A 71 0.23 15.27 1.44
C GLY A 71 -0.91 15.92 0.64
N LEU A 72 -1.29 15.32 -0.49
CA LEU A 72 -2.45 15.76 -1.29
C LEU A 72 -3.77 15.57 -0.54
N ILE A 73 -3.98 14.39 0.04
CA ILE A 73 -5.18 14.07 0.82
C ILE A 73 -5.35 15.03 2.00
N GLU A 74 -4.28 15.26 2.76
CA GLU A 74 -4.31 16.19 3.89
C GLU A 74 -4.58 17.63 3.45
N ALA A 75 -4.12 18.04 2.26
CA ALA A 75 -4.44 19.34 1.70
C ALA A 75 -5.95 19.47 1.42
N TYR A 76 -6.56 18.45 0.82
CA TYR A 76 -8.01 18.41 0.62
C TYR A 76 -8.77 18.38 1.94
N LEU A 77 -8.30 17.65 2.95
CA LEU A 77 -8.93 17.63 4.26
C LEU A 77 -8.91 19.01 4.93
N ARG A 78 -7.79 19.75 4.81
CA ARG A 78 -7.70 21.14 5.29
C ARG A 78 -8.66 22.08 4.58
N GLU A 79 -8.92 21.87 3.29
CA GLU A 79 -9.95 22.64 2.57
C GLU A 79 -11.35 22.33 3.07
N VAL A 80 -11.65 21.05 3.33
CA VAL A 80 -12.93 20.62 3.93
C VAL A 80 -13.12 21.25 5.31
N GLU A 81 -12.10 21.22 6.17
CA GLU A 81 -12.12 21.83 7.51
C GLU A 81 -12.41 23.33 7.47
N LYS A 82 -11.82 24.06 6.51
CA LYS A 82 -12.11 25.49 6.31
C LYS A 82 -13.51 25.77 5.77
N ARG A 83 -14.05 24.85 4.95
CA ARG A 83 -15.36 25.02 4.32
C ARG A 83 -16.51 24.69 5.27
N ALA A 84 -16.35 23.70 6.14
CA ALA A 84 -17.38 23.21 7.06
C ALA A 84 -18.14 24.32 7.83
N PRO A 85 -17.49 25.28 8.52
CA PRO A 85 -18.22 26.32 9.26
C PRO A 85 -19.03 27.27 8.35
N LEU A 86 -18.56 27.52 7.13
CA LEU A 86 -19.23 28.43 6.18
C LEU A 86 -20.54 27.87 5.66
N VAL A 87 -20.69 26.54 5.62
CA VAL A 87 -21.91 25.87 5.16
C VAL A 87 -23.11 26.22 6.04
N VAL A 88 -22.90 26.32 7.35
CA VAL A 88 -23.95 26.68 8.32
C VAL A 88 -24.36 28.14 8.15
N GLU A 89 -23.39 29.05 8.01
CA GLU A 89 -23.65 30.49 7.78
C GLU A 89 -24.42 30.73 6.48
N GLU A 90 -24.00 30.09 5.39
CA GLU A 90 -24.67 30.18 4.09
C GLU A 90 -26.09 29.59 4.13
N TYR A 91 -26.28 28.48 4.86
CA TYR A 91 -27.61 27.90 5.07
C TYR A 91 -28.54 28.88 5.80
N GLN A 92 -28.08 29.46 6.91
CA GLN A 92 -28.85 30.45 7.67
C GLN A 92 -29.26 31.64 6.78
N LYS A 93 -28.32 32.18 6.00
CA LYS A 93 -28.60 33.30 5.09
C LYS A 93 -29.64 32.92 4.03
N ARG A 94 -29.47 31.75 3.40
CA ARG A 94 -30.40 31.26 2.36
C ARG A 94 -31.79 30.99 2.92
N LEU A 95 -31.88 30.46 4.13
CA LEU A 95 -33.14 30.22 4.82
C LEU A 95 -33.87 31.53 5.08
N LYS A 96 -33.17 32.53 5.63
CA LYS A 96 -33.70 33.88 5.85
C LYS A 96 -34.21 34.53 4.56
N GLU A 97 -33.40 34.55 3.50
CA GLU A 97 -33.82 35.09 2.20
C GLU A 97 -35.04 34.37 1.61
N LYS A 98 -35.18 33.06 1.85
CA LYS A 98 -36.34 32.29 1.39
C LYS A 98 -37.60 32.67 2.17
N ILE A 99 -37.49 32.84 3.48
CA ILE A 99 -38.60 33.29 4.33
C ILE A 99 -39.03 34.71 3.93
N ASP A 100 -38.08 35.64 3.79
CA ASP A 100 -38.35 37.04 3.39
C ASP A 100 -39.06 37.13 2.03
N ARG A 101 -38.73 36.25 1.08
CA ARG A 101 -39.42 36.19 -0.23
C ARG A 101 -40.83 35.61 -0.16
N MET A 102 -41.07 34.65 0.73
CA MET A 102 -42.38 34.02 0.89
C MET A 102 -43.31 34.84 1.78
N SER A 103 -42.74 35.70 2.62
CA SER A 103 -43.44 36.42 3.66
C SER A 103 -43.45 37.92 3.41
N GLN A 104 -44.39 38.38 2.57
CA GLN A 104 -44.77 39.79 2.60
C GLN A 104 -45.78 40.09 3.72
N GLU A 105 -46.35 39.08 4.39
CA GLU A 105 -47.42 39.23 5.40
C GLU A 105 -47.30 38.32 6.66
N ILE A 106 -46.25 37.49 6.80
CA ILE A 106 -46.08 36.58 7.96
C ILE A 106 -44.91 37.04 8.83
N GLU A 107 -45.19 37.30 10.10
CA GLU A 107 -44.15 37.65 11.08
C GLU A 107 -43.20 36.46 11.30
N ILE A 108 -41.89 36.68 11.18
CA ILE A 108 -40.88 35.64 11.32
C ILE A 108 -40.76 35.27 12.80
N ASP A 109 -40.96 33.99 13.12
CA ASP A 109 -40.63 33.44 14.43
C ASP A 109 -39.13 33.15 14.50
N ASP A 110 -38.38 34.12 15.04
CA ASP A 110 -36.93 34.04 15.20
C ASP A 110 -36.49 32.81 16.02
N ALA A 111 -37.31 32.38 17.00
CA ALA A 111 -36.98 31.22 17.83
C ALA A 111 -37.02 29.93 17.00
N ARG A 112 -38.00 29.79 16.10
CA ARG A 112 -38.07 28.63 15.18
C ARG A 112 -36.96 28.68 14.13
N MET A 113 -36.59 29.86 13.65
CA MET A 113 -35.47 30.01 12.71
C MET A 113 -34.14 29.58 13.35
N VAL A 114 -33.86 30.01 14.58
CA VAL A 114 -32.64 29.60 15.31
C VAL A 114 -32.64 28.09 15.55
N GLN A 115 -33.77 27.50 15.95
CA GLN A 115 -33.87 26.05 16.14
C GLN A 115 -33.57 25.26 14.87
N GLU A 116 -34.09 25.71 13.71
CA GLU A 116 -33.83 25.05 12.42
C GLU A 116 -32.34 25.13 12.04
N VAL A 117 -31.70 26.28 12.27
CA VAL A 117 -30.26 26.45 12.00
C VAL A 117 -29.41 25.55 12.89
N VAL A 118 -29.74 25.44 14.18
CA VAL A 118 -29.05 24.54 15.12
C VAL A 118 -29.21 23.07 14.68
N PHE A 119 -30.43 22.66 14.36
CA PHE A 119 -30.68 21.30 13.88
C PHE A 119 -29.92 20.98 12.58
N PHE A 120 -29.86 21.94 11.65
CA PHE A 120 -29.05 21.80 10.45
C PHE A 120 -27.56 21.71 10.76
N ALA A 121 -27.04 22.56 11.66
CA ALA A 121 -25.65 22.55 12.09
C ALA A 121 -25.25 21.20 12.67
N ASP A 122 -26.02 20.65 13.62
CA ASP A 122 -25.76 19.33 14.21
C ASP A 122 -25.77 18.22 13.15
N ARG A 123 -26.66 18.33 12.14
CA ARG A 123 -26.78 17.32 11.08
C ARG A 123 -25.62 17.33 10.09
N CYS A 124 -25.06 18.50 9.80
CA CYS A 124 -23.93 18.65 8.87
C CYS A 124 -22.57 18.75 9.55
N ASP A 125 -22.52 18.66 10.89
CA ASP A 125 -21.27 18.69 11.64
C ASP A 125 -20.41 17.45 11.34
N ILE A 126 -19.24 17.72 10.80
CA ILE A 126 -18.22 16.74 10.41
C ILE A 126 -16.91 16.92 11.19
N THR A 127 -16.94 17.72 12.27
CA THR A 127 -15.75 18.07 13.05
C THR A 127 -15.08 16.84 13.66
N GLU A 128 -15.88 15.92 14.19
CA GLU A 128 -15.38 14.69 14.80
C GLU A 128 -14.66 13.80 13.79
N GLU A 129 -15.26 13.61 12.60
CA GLU A 129 -14.67 12.83 11.52
C GLU A 129 -13.34 13.44 11.05
N ILE A 130 -13.24 14.77 10.97
CA ILE A 130 -12.00 15.46 10.56
C ILE A 130 -10.89 15.22 11.59
N VAL A 131 -11.21 15.34 12.88
CA VAL A 131 -10.26 15.11 13.97
C VAL A 131 -9.78 13.65 13.98
N ARG A 132 -10.71 12.69 13.83
CA ARG A 132 -10.36 11.26 13.73
C ARG A 132 -9.47 10.97 12.53
N ALA A 133 -9.84 11.46 11.34
CA ALA A 133 -9.05 11.27 10.13
C ALA A 133 -7.63 11.81 10.29
N ARG A 134 -7.46 13.01 10.88
CA ARG A 134 -6.13 13.59 11.18
C ARG A 134 -5.31 12.71 12.10
N SER A 135 -5.90 12.19 13.18
CA SER A 135 -5.22 11.27 14.09
C SER A 135 -4.76 9.99 13.37
N HIS A 136 -5.57 9.46 12.45
CA HIS A 136 -5.17 8.31 11.64
C HIS A 136 -4.04 8.64 10.65
N PHE A 137 -4.04 9.83 10.04
CA PHE A 137 -2.91 10.27 9.20
C PHE A 137 -1.61 10.41 9.99
N GLU A 138 -1.66 10.99 11.19
CA GLU A 138 -0.49 11.09 12.09
C GLU A 138 0.08 9.70 12.42
N GLN A 139 -0.78 8.72 12.70
CA GLN A 139 -0.36 7.33 12.90
C GLN A 139 0.19 6.69 11.63
N PHE A 140 -0.34 7.03 10.45
CA PHE A 140 0.15 6.54 9.17
C PHE A 140 1.60 7.00 8.92
N HIS A 141 1.87 8.29 9.10
CA HIS A 141 3.23 8.85 9.02
C HIS A 141 4.18 8.18 10.02
N HIS A 142 3.69 7.93 11.25
CA HIS A 142 4.50 7.23 12.24
C HIS A 142 4.90 5.83 11.76
N TYR A 143 3.96 5.03 11.24
CA TYR A 143 4.28 3.69 10.78
C TYR A 143 5.20 3.65 9.57
N LEU A 144 5.12 4.62 8.66
CA LEU A 144 6.10 4.73 7.56
C LEU A 144 7.53 4.96 8.06
N SER A 145 7.71 5.60 9.22
CA SER A 145 9.03 5.90 9.78
C SER A 145 9.68 4.76 10.59
N VAL A 146 8.95 3.66 10.83
CA VAL A 146 9.42 2.55 11.67
C VAL A 146 9.93 1.40 10.81
N ASP A 147 11.11 0.89 11.13
CA ASP A 147 11.72 -0.30 10.50
C ASP A 147 11.07 -1.60 11.04
N ASP A 148 9.79 -1.81 10.70
CA ASP A 148 8.98 -2.98 11.08
C ASP A 148 8.02 -3.35 9.93
N ALA A 149 7.48 -4.56 9.95
CA ALA A 149 6.46 -5.00 8.99
C ALA A 149 5.12 -4.30 9.26
N VAL A 150 4.90 -3.16 8.62
CA VAL A 150 3.75 -2.27 8.89
C VAL A 150 2.57 -2.40 7.94
N GLY A 151 2.66 -3.16 6.85
CA GLY A 151 1.63 -3.22 5.79
C GLY A 151 0.20 -3.49 6.30
N ARG A 152 0.02 -4.44 7.24
CA ARG A 152 -1.31 -4.70 7.85
C ARG A 152 -1.82 -3.54 8.71
N ARG A 153 -0.92 -2.83 9.40
CA ARG A 153 -1.28 -1.66 10.22
C ARG A 153 -1.68 -0.50 9.31
N LEU A 154 -0.98 -0.32 8.18
CA LEU A 154 -1.31 0.69 7.17
C LEU A 154 -2.68 0.39 6.53
N ASP A 155 -2.97 -0.85 6.13
CA ASP A 155 -4.28 -1.22 5.55
C ASP A 155 -5.43 -0.96 6.54
N PHE A 156 -5.24 -1.26 7.82
CA PHE A 156 -6.21 -0.92 8.86
C PHE A 156 -6.47 0.59 8.94
N LEU A 157 -5.41 1.41 8.96
CA LEU A 157 -5.57 2.87 8.99
C LEU A 157 -6.28 3.40 7.74
N LEU A 158 -6.02 2.84 6.55
CA LEU A 158 -6.72 3.24 5.32
C LEU A 158 -8.22 2.96 5.42
N GLN A 159 -8.60 1.83 6.00
CA GLN A 159 -10.00 1.49 6.21
C GLN A 159 -10.68 2.47 7.17
N GLU A 160 -10.02 2.82 8.28
CA GLU A 160 -10.56 3.77 9.24
C GLU A 160 -10.66 5.18 8.62
N ILE A 161 -9.63 5.66 7.93
CA ILE A 161 -9.67 6.96 7.22
C ILE A 161 -10.80 6.98 6.19
N HIS A 162 -10.93 5.91 5.40
CA HIS A 162 -11.99 5.80 4.41
C HIS A 162 -13.38 5.84 5.05
N ARG A 163 -13.55 5.25 6.23
CA ARG A 163 -14.80 5.32 7.00
C ARG A 163 -15.13 6.75 7.45
N GLU A 164 -14.15 7.47 7.97
CA GLU A 164 -14.33 8.88 8.37
C GLU A 164 -14.70 9.75 7.16
N VAL A 165 -13.98 9.60 6.04
CA VAL A 165 -14.26 10.36 4.80
C VAL A 165 -15.63 10.04 4.20
N ASN A 166 -16.08 8.79 4.28
CA ASN A 166 -17.44 8.43 3.88
C ASN A 166 -18.49 9.11 4.76
N THR A 167 -18.25 9.18 6.06
CA THR A 167 -19.16 9.83 7.00
C THR A 167 -19.24 11.33 6.74
N MET A 168 -18.09 12.00 6.48
CA MET A 168 -18.07 13.40 6.04
C MET A 168 -18.91 13.62 4.79
N SER A 169 -18.73 12.76 3.78
CA SER A 169 -19.46 12.81 2.52
C SER A 169 -20.95 12.58 2.69
N ALA A 170 -21.38 11.76 3.65
CA ALA A 170 -22.79 11.47 3.91
C ALA A 170 -23.49 12.58 4.71
N LYS A 171 -22.76 13.28 5.59
CA LYS A 171 -23.27 14.39 6.39
C LYS A 171 -23.26 15.73 5.66
N SER A 172 -22.32 15.94 4.75
CA SER A 172 -22.21 17.19 4.01
C SER A 172 -23.12 17.23 2.78
N THR A 173 -23.84 18.34 2.62
CA THR A 173 -24.64 18.65 1.43
C THR A 173 -23.98 19.72 0.54
N ASP A 174 -22.79 20.19 0.93
CA ASP A 174 -22.04 21.21 0.21
C ASP A 174 -21.22 20.57 -0.92
N ALA A 175 -21.40 21.06 -2.14
CA ALA A 175 -20.77 20.50 -3.34
C ALA A 175 -19.23 20.58 -3.30
N SER A 176 -18.66 21.60 -2.65
CA SER A 176 -17.21 21.73 -2.52
C SER A 176 -16.65 20.66 -1.58
N ILE A 177 -17.30 20.43 -0.44
CA ILE A 177 -16.93 19.35 0.47
C ILE A 177 -17.10 18.00 -0.21
N SER A 178 -18.23 17.75 -0.88
CA SER A 178 -18.45 16.49 -1.61
C SER A 178 -17.37 16.25 -2.67
N GLY A 179 -17.03 17.26 -3.47
CA GLY A 179 -15.97 17.16 -4.46
C GLY A 179 -14.63 16.78 -3.84
N LYS A 180 -14.23 17.45 -2.76
CA LYS A 180 -12.97 17.15 -2.05
C LYS A 180 -12.96 15.75 -1.43
N THR A 181 -14.08 15.30 -0.86
CA THR A 181 -14.17 13.93 -0.32
C THR A 181 -14.06 12.85 -1.41
N VAL A 182 -14.49 13.13 -2.65
CA VAL A 182 -14.29 12.21 -3.78
C VAL A 182 -12.81 12.13 -4.16
N GLU A 183 -12.12 13.27 -4.26
CA GLU A 183 -10.68 13.32 -4.52
C GLU A 183 -9.88 12.57 -3.43
N ILE A 184 -10.26 12.76 -2.16
CA ILE A 184 -9.65 12.02 -1.04
C ILE A 184 -9.85 10.51 -1.21
N LYS A 185 -11.07 10.04 -1.50
CA LYS A 185 -11.33 8.61 -1.70
C LYS A 185 -10.54 8.03 -2.87
N ALA A 186 -10.40 8.79 -3.96
CA ALA A 186 -9.64 8.36 -5.12
C ALA A 186 -8.14 8.17 -4.79
N GLU A 187 -7.54 9.10 -4.05
CA GLU A 187 -6.15 8.96 -3.62
C GLU A 187 -5.97 7.87 -2.55
N LEU A 188 -6.93 7.68 -1.64
CA LEU A 188 -6.89 6.58 -0.67
C LEU A 188 -6.90 5.20 -1.35
N GLU A 189 -7.67 5.02 -2.42
CA GLU A 189 -7.67 3.75 -3.16
C GLU A 189 -6.33 3.49 -3.85
N LYS A 190 -5.70 4.52 -4.44
CA LYS A 190 -4.36 4.40 -5.03
C LYS A 190 -3.32 4.03 -3.97
N ILE A 191 -3.37 4.66 -2.79
CA ILE A 191 -2.51 4.29 -1.65
C ILE A 191 -2.74 2.83 -1.25
N ARG A 192 -4.01 2.41 -1.16
CA ARG A 192 -4.37 1.04 -0.79
C ARG A 192 -3.82 0.00 -1.76
N GLU A 193 -3.92 0.26 -3.07
CA GLU A 193 -3.31 -0.59 -4.09
C GLU A 193 -1.80 -0.72 -3.90
N GLN A 194 -1.10 0.39 -3.61
CA GLN A 194 0.34 0.35 -3.33
C GLN A 194 0.66 -0.46 -2.07
N VAL A 195 -0.05 -0.22 -0.96
CA VAL A 195 0.19 -0.94 0.31
C VAL A 195 -0.04 -2.44 0.16
N GLN A 196 -0.99 -2.88 -0.67
CA GLN A 196 -1.22 -4.31 -0.94
C GLN A 196 -0.15 -4.95 -1.79
N ASN A 197 0.60 -4.17 -2.57
CA ASN A 197 1.70 -4.65 -3.40
C ASN A 197 3.04 -4.71 -2.65
N VAL A 198 3.13 -4.13 -1.45
CA VAL A 198 4.32 -4.19 -0.58
C VAL A 198 4.29 -5.48 0.24
N GLU A 199 5.11 -6.47 -0.13
CA GLU A 199 5.41 -7.69 0.66
C GLU A 199 6.81 -7.67 1.29
#